data_AF-A0ABD2IJ85-F1
#
_entry.id   AF-A0ABD2IJ85-F1
#
_cell.length_a   1.000
_cell.length_b   1.000
_cell.length_c   1.000
_cell.angle_alpha   90.00
_cell.angle_beta   90.00
_cell.angle_gamma   90.00
#
_symmetry.space_group_name_H-M   'P 1'
#
loop_
_entity.id
_entity.type
_entity.pdbx_description
1 polymer ?
#
loop_
_entity_poly.entity_id
_entity_poly.type
_entity_poly.pdbx_seq_one_letter_code
_entity_poly.pdbx_strand_id
1 'polypeptide(L)'
;MAVLCAAKKYNIPGLVDPSLQIPISELRNVFVAYAYAYLFDLEDFANCCLSYIDKNADILIKSEEFLQIDQRTLCEIFGRDELQINGEISIWKAELMDPSKGFTTKARTK
;
A
#
# COMPACT_ATOMS: atom_id res chain seq x y z
N MET A 1 7.46 9.24 -12.45
CA MET A 1 6.48 8.24 -12.95
C MET A 1 6.04 8.47 -14.39
N ALA A 2 5.60 9.66 -14.82
CA ALA A 2 5.13 9.88 -16.22
C ALA A 2 6.08 9.39 -17.34
N VAL A 3 7.40 9.50 -17.15
CA VAL A 3 8.41 9.00 -18.10
C VAL A 3 8.42 7.47 -18.18
N LEU A 4 8.25 6.78 -17.05
CA LEU A 4 8.16 5.31 -16.97
C LEU A 4 6.83 4.82 -17.57
N CYS A 5 5.73 5.56 -17.34
CA CYS A 5 4.43 5.41 -18.03
C CYS A 5 4.58 5.38 -19.54
N ALA A 6 5.28 6.37 -20.09
CA ALA A 6 5.53 6.46 -21.52
C ALA A 6 6.48 5.34 -22.00
N ALA A 7 7.59 5.11 -21.29
CA ALA A 7 8.57 4.08 -21.64
C ALA A 7 7.93 2.71 -21.82
N LYS A 8 7.06 2.30 -20.87
CA LYS A 8 6.38 1.01 -20.94
C LYS A 8 5.23 1.00 -21.95
N LYS A 9 4.43 2.07 -22.04
CA LYS A 9 3.36 2.19 -23.05
C LYS A 9 3.89 2.10 -24.48
N TYR A 10 5.10 2.59 -24.73
CA TYR A 10 5.75 2.57 -26.04
C TYR A 10 6.81 1.47 -26.19
N ASN A 11 6.92 0.55 -25.22
CA ASN A 11 7.87 -0.56 -25.19
C ASN A 11 9.32 -0.12 -25.55
N ILE A 12 9.83 0.90 -24.84
CA ILE A 12 11.18 1.44 -25.00
C ILE A 12 12.07 0.81 -23.90
N PRO A 13 12.68 -0.37 -24.13
CA PRO A 13 13.39 -1.12 -23.08
C PRO A 13 14.53 -0.31 -22.45
N GLY A 14 15.25 0.49 -23.23
CA GLY A 14 16.37 1.31 -22.73
C GLY A 14 15.99 2.44 -21.76
N LEU A 15 14.69 2.72 -21.58
CA LEU A 15 14.21 3.75 -20.66
C LEU A 15 13.51 3.16 -19.41
N VAL A 16 13.10 1.89 -19.48
CA VAL A 16 12.45 1.19 -18.35
C VAL A 16 13.49 0.81 -17.28
N ASP A 17 14.62 0.23 -17.68
CA ASP A 17 15.64 -0.27 -16.74
C ASP A 17 16.28 0.81 -15.86
N PRO A 18 16.69 1.99 -16.36
CA PRO A 18 17.30 3.02 -15.52
C PRO A 18 16.29 3.62 -14.53
N SER A 19 15.02 3.64 -14.90
CA SER A 19 13.95 4.23 -14.09
C SER A 19 13.50 3.34 -12.92
N LEU A 20 13.82 2.03 -12.99
CA LEU A 20 13.67 1.08 -11.89
C LEU A 20 14.87 1.07 -10.92
N GLN A 21 15.98 1.74 -11.27
CA GLN A 21 17.15 1.88 -10.39
C GLN A 21 17.01 3.01 -9.37
N ILE A 22 15.92 3.79 -9.41
CA ILE A 22 15.64 4.83 -8.42
C ILE A 22 15.37 4.14 -7.08
N PRO A 23 16.13 4.45 -6.00
CA PRO A 23 15.88 3.89 -4.69
C PRO A 23 14.47 4.20 -4.21
N ILE A 24 13.76 3.21 -3.66
CA ILE A 24 12.38 3.38 -3.18
C ILE A 24 12.28 4.43 -2.06
N SER A 25 13.33 4.59 -1.26
CA SER A 25 13.45 5.61 -0.22
C SER A 25 13.49 7.05 -0.76
N GLU A 26 13.81 7.24 -2.04
CA GLU A 26 13.83 8.55 -2.70
C GLU A 26 12.51 8.86 -3.41
N LEU A 27 11.57 7.90 -3.42
CA LEU A 27 10.26 8.11 -4.02
C LEU A 27 9.42 9.02 -3.14
N ARG A 28 8.94 10.11 -3.73
CA ARG A 28 8.02 11.03 -3.08
C ARG A 28 6.72 10.34 -2.63
N ASN A 29 6.22 9.38 -3.41
CA ASN A 29 5.01 8.63 -3.08
C ASN A 29 5.19 7.17 -3.50
N VAL A 30 5.48 6.31 -2.50
CA VAL A 30 5.68 4.87 -2.71
C VAL A 30 4.37 4.15 -3.07
N PHE A 31 3.22 4.66 -2.66
CA PHE A 31 1.92 4.05 -2.97
C PHE A 31 1.57 4.19 -4.45
N VAL A 32 1.81 5.36 -5.03
CA VAL A 32 1.65 5.57 -6.48
C VAL A 32 2.64 4.71 -7.27
N ALA A 33 3.86 4.53 -6.74
CA ALA A 33 4.85 3.66 -7.35
C ALA A 33 4.40 2.19 -7.33
N TYR A 34 3.84 1.72 -6.21
CA TYR A 34 3.26 0.39 -6.09
C TYR A 34 2.06 0.19 -7.03
N ALA A 35 1.08 1.11 -7.04
CA ALA A 35 -0.08 1.04 -7.93
C ALA A 35 0.36 0.93 -9.40
N TYR A 36 1.41 1.68 -9.76
CA TYR A 36 2.01 1.61 -11.07
C TYR A 36 2.70 0.26 -11.32
N ALA A 37 3.52 -0.21 -10.38
CA ALA A 37 4.20 -1.50 -10.49
C ALA A 37 3.21 -2.65 -10.71
N TYR A 38 2.11 -2.62 -9.95
CA TYR A 38 1.01 -3.57 -10.06
C TYR A 38 0.27 -3.47 -11.40
N LEU A 39 -0.11 -2.25 -11.84
CA LEU A 39 -0.83 -2.05 -13.11
C LEU A 39 -0.03 -2.52 -14.33
N PHE A 40 1.30 -2.48 -14.23
CA PHE A 40 2.19 -2.81 -15.32
C PHE A 40 2.84 -4.18 -15.16
N ASP A 41 2.45 -5.04 -14.21
CA ASP A 41 3.06 -6.36 -14.00
C ASP A 41 4.60 -6.29 -13.79
N LEU A 42 5.05 -5.31 -12.99
CA LEU A 42 6.45 -5.19 -12.56
C LEU A 42 6.61 -5.82 -11.17
N GLU A 43 6.50 -7.15 -11.10
CA GLU A 43 6.42 -7.90 -9.84
C GLU A 43 7.57 -7.61 -8.88
N ASP A 44 8.82 -7.67 -9.35
CA ASP A 44 9.99 -7.43 -8.50
C ASP A 44 9.96 -6.03 -7.87
N PHE A 45 9.57 -5.02 -8.65
CA PHE A 45 9.47 -3.65 -8.17
C PHE A 45 8.27 -3.46 -7.24
N ALA A 46 7.13 -4.09 -7.54
CA ALA A 46 5.95 -4.09 -6.70
C ALA A 46 6.26 -4.69 -5.32
N ASN A 47 6.98 -5.83 -5.28
CA ASN A 47 7.42 -6.49 -4.06
C ASN A 47 8.37 -5.61 -3.25
N CYS A 48 9.31 -4.91 -3.92
CA CYS A 48 10.19 -3.98 -3.24
C CYS A 48 9.41 -2.80 -2.63
N CYS A 49 8.41 -2.25 -3.35
CA CYS A 49 7.56 -1.19 -2.83
C CYS A 49 6.75 -1.66 -1.62
N LEU A 50 6.16 -2.86 -1.69
CA LEU A 50 5.42 -3.47 -0.58
C LEU A 50 6.30 -3.66 0.65
N SER A 51 7.49 -4.24 0.50
CA SER A 51 8.41 -4.42 1.63
C SER A 51 8.79 -3.10 2.30
N TYR A 52 8.91 -2.02 1.52
CA TYR A 52 9.15 -0.70 2.06
C TYR A 52 7.92 -0.13 2.79
N ILE A 53 6.73 -0.29 2.23
CA ILE A 53 5.47 0.11 2.86
C ILE A 53 5.28 -0.61 4.19
N ASP A 54 5.48 -1.94 4.21
CA ASP A 54 5.29 -2.77 5.39
C ASP A 54 6.21 -2.34 6.54
N LYS A 55 7.47 -1.99 6.24
CA LYS A 55 8.48 -1.54 7.23
C LYS A 55 8.27 -0.11 7.74
N ASN A 56 7.64 0.75 6.96
CA ASN A 56 7.48 2.18 7.28
C ASN A 56 6.00 2.57 7.43
N ALA A 57 5.12 1.60 7.66
CA ALA A 57 3.66 1.80 7.67
C ALA A 57 3.23 2.85 8.70
N ASP A 58 3.88 2.88 9.87
CA ASP A 58 3.63 3.82 10.97
C ASP A 58 3.88 5.30 10.61
N ILE A 59 4.82 5.55 9.70
CA ILE A 59 5.15 6.86 9.17
C ILE A 59 4.26 7.17 7.96
N LEU A 60 4.15 6.23 7.03
CA LEU A 60 3.46 6.42 5.75
C LEU A 60 1.95 6.63 5.91
N ILE A 61 1.30 5.97 6.88
CA ILE A 61 -0.14 6.16 7.14
C ILE A 61 -0.45 7.58 7.63
N LYS A 62 0.52 8.28 8.24
CA LYS A 62 0.36 9.65 8.74
C LYS A 62 0.70 10.72 7.70
N SER A 63 1.17 10.31 6.52
CA SER A 63 1.68 11.22 5.50
C SER A 63 0.55 11.72 4.60
N GLU A 64 0.72 12.90 3.98
CA GLU A 64 -0.28 13.44 3.05
C GLU A 64 -0.41 12.59 1.78
N GLU A 65 0.64 11.84 1.43
CA GLU A 65 0.66 10.90 0.31
C GLU A 65 -0.33 9.75 0.50
N PHE A 66 -0.62 9.36 1.74
CA PHE A 66 -1.63 8.35 2.04
C PHE A 66 -3.04 8.76 1.58
N LEU A 67 -3.34 10.06 1.61
CA LEU A 67 -4.62 10.59 1.15
C LEU A 67 -4.79 10.53 -0.38
N GLN A 68 -3.70 10.28 -1.11
CA GLN A 68 -3.70 10.21 -2.57
C GLN A 68 -3.85 8.77 -3.10
N ILE A 69 -3.94 7.78 -2.22
CA ILE A 69 -4.09 6.37 -2.60
C ILE A 69 -5.51 6.12 -3.09
N ASP A 70 -5.64 5.45 -4.24
CA ASP A 70 -6.94 5.00 -4.72
C ASP A 70 -7.45 3.79 -3.90
N GLN A 71 -8.77 3.64 -3.82
CA GLN A 71 -9.41 2.60 -3.01
C GLN A 71 -8.94 1.19 -3.37
N ARG A 72 -8.67 0.91 -4.65
CA ARG A 72 -8.24 -0.43 -5.09
C ARG A 72 -6.86 -0.74 -4.55
N THR A 73 -5.91 0.17 -4.75
CA THR A 73 -4.54 0.03 -4.22
C THR A 73 -4.56 -0.13 -2.70
N LEU A 74 -5.43 0.61 -2.01
CA LEU A 74 -5.60 0.48 -0.58
C LEU A 74 -6.12 -0.91 -0.19
N CYS A 75 -7.14 -1.44 -0.87
CA CYS A 75 -7.63 -2.80 -0.62
C CYS A 75 -6.56 -3.88 -0.85
N GLU A 76 -5.73 -3.75 -1.88
CA GLU A 76 -4.63 -4.69 -2.15
C GLU A 76 -3.57 -4.65 -1.05
N ILE A 77 -3.15 -3.46 -0.61
CA ILE A 77 -2.14 -3.30 0.45
C ILE A 77 -2.67 -3.85 1.78
N PHE A 78 -3.88 -3.44 2.19
CA PHE A 78 -4.47 -3.86 3.47
C PHE A 78 -4.93 -5.32 3.47
N GLY A 79 -5.21 -5.90 2.29
CA GLY A 79 -5.59 -7.31 2.16
C GLY A 79 -4.48 -8.31 2.43
N ARG A 80 -3.21 -7.87 2.48
CA ARG A 80 -2.03 -8.74 2.67
C ARG A 80 -1.77 -9.15 4.13
N ASP A 81 -2.37 -8.47 5.11
CA ASP A 81 -2.14 -8.69 6.56
C ASP A 81 -0.65 -8.70 7.01
N GLU A 82 0.24 -8.12 6.20
CA GLU A 82 1.69 -8.03 6.43
C GLU A 82 2.14 -6.65 6.95
N LEU A 83 1.21 -5.70 7.05
CA LEU A 83 1.49 -4.33 7.48
C LEU A 83 1.96 -4.31 8.94
N GLN A 84 3.21 -3.87 9.18
CA GLN A 84 3.77 -3.77 10.53
C GLN A 84 3.30 -2.48 11.23
N ILE A 85 1.99 -2.35 11.45
CA ILE A 85 1.41 -1.20 12.16
C ILE A 85 1.52 -1.44 13.66
N ASN A 86 2.54 -0.86 14.29
CA ASN A 86 2.65 -0.84 15.74
C ASN A 86 1.59 0.11 16.33
N GLY A 87 0.64 -0.46 17.09
CA GLY A 87 -0.24 0.29 17.99
C GLY A 87 -1.72 0.37 17.62
N GLU A 88 -2.13 0.10 16.37
CA GLU A 88 -3.54 0.22 15.98
C GLU A 88 -4.34 -1.05 16.30
N ILE A 89 -3.74 -2.23 16.12
CA ILE A 89 -4.35 -3.52 16.50
C ILE A 89 -4.66 -3.56 18.01
N SER A 90 -3.87 -2.88 18.85
CA SER A 90 -4.13 -2.78 20.29
C SER A 90 -5.40 -2.02 20.63
N ILE A 91 -5.79 -1.01 19.83
CA ILE A 91 -7.02 -0.25 20.07
C ILE A 91 -8.23 -1.11 19.67
N TRP A 92 -8.19 -1.73 18.50
CA TRP A 92 -9.27 -2.63 18.03
C TRP A 92 -9.40 -3.90 18.88
N LYS A 93 -8.27 -4.49 19.34
CA LYS A 93 -8.29 -5.65 20.26
C LYS A 93 -8.77 -5.27 21.66
N ALA A 94 -8.49 -4.06 22.15
CA ALA A 94 -9.01 -3.61 23.44
C ALA A 94 -10.53 -3.39 23.41
N GLU A 95 -11.07 -2.81 22.33
CA GLU A 95 -12.52 -2.65 22.16
C GLU A 95 -13.23 -4.01 21.98
N LEU A 96 -12.59 -4.98 21.31
CA LEU A 96 -13.13 -6.35 21.13
C LEU A 96 -12.99 -7.25 22.37
N MET A 97 -12.03 -7.00 23.26
CA MET A 97 -11.81 -7.78 24.48
C MET A 97 -12.54 -7.23 25.71
N ASP A 98 -13.18 -6.05 25.63
CA ASP A 98 -14.01 -5.53 26.72
C ASP A 98 -15.34 -6.31 26.80
N PRO A 99 -15.53 -7.23 27.77
CA PRO A 99 -16.74 -8.03 27.88
C PRO A 99 -17.96 -7.20 28.28
N SER A 100 -17.75 -5.94 28.69
CA SER A 100 -18.82 -5.03 29.13
C SER A 100 -19.52 -4.31 27.98
N LYS A 101 -18.93 -4.30 26.77
CA LYS A 101 -19.53 -3.71 25.57
C LYS A 101 -19.98 -4.80 24.59
N GLY A 102 -21.06 -5.48 24.95
CA GLY A 102 -21.74 -6.41 24.04
C GLY A 102 -22.20 -5.71 22.76
N PHE A 103 -21.53 -5.98 21.64
CA PHE A 103 -22.04 -5.66 20.32
C PHE A 103 -23.31 -6.48 20.09
N THR A 104 -24.48 -5.86 20.24
CA THR A 104 -25.74 -6.46 19.77
C THR A 104 -25.72 -6.45 18.25
N THR A 105 -25.13 -7.47 17.64
CA THR A 105 -25.38 -7.81 16.25
C THR A 105 -26.83 -8.27 16.15
N LYS A 106 -27.74 -7.31 15.91
CA LYS A 106 -29.11 -7.64 15.50
C LYS A 106 -29.00 -8.19 14.08
N ALA A 107 -28.85 -9.51 13.98
CA ALA A 107 -28.93 -10.25 12.73
C ALA A 107 -30.27 -9.90 12.07
N ARG A 108 -30.21 -9.13 10.98
CA ARG A 108 -31.37 -8.88 10.12
C ARG A 108 -31.48 -10.08 9.19
N THR A 109 -32.23 -11.09 9.61
CA THR A 109 -32.68 -12.18 8.74
C THR A 109 -33.63 -11.62 7.69
N LYS A 110 -33.33 -11.88 6.42
CA LYS A 110 -34.32 -12.15 5.40
C LYS A 110 -33.84 -13.35 4.58
#